data_AF-A0A840QPR6-F1
#
_entry.id   AF-A0A840QPR6-F1
#
_cell.length_a   1.000
_cell.length_b   1.000
_cell.length_c   1.000
_cell.angle_alpha   90.00
_cell.angle_beta   90.00
_cell.angle_gamma   90.00
#
_symmetry.space_group_name_H-M   'P 1'
#
loop_
_entity.id
_entity.type
_entity.pdbx_description
1 polymer ?
#
loop_
_entity_poly.entity_id
_entity_poly.type
_entity_poly.pdbx_seq_one_letter_code
_entity_poly.pdbx_strand_id
1 'polypeptide(L)' 'MSVQELLIGYIEIKRWQMVRSAQENGFTSSETIQYSQELDELLNVHRGLIETQSVKHASE' A
#
# COMPACT_ATOMS: atom_id res chain seq x y z
N MET A 1 -1.82 -13.15 13.49
CA MET A 1 -1.81 -12.08 12.48
C MET A 1 -1.93 -12.74 11.11
N SER A 2 -2.93 -12.36 10.34
CA SER A 2 -3.12 -12.81 8.96
C SER A 2 -2.19 -12.03 8.01
N VAL A 3 -1.96 -12.59 6.81
CA VAL A 3 -1.18 -11.89 5.77
C VAL A 3 -1.83 -10.56 5.38
N GLN A 4 -3.17 -10.49 5.42
CA GLN A 4 -3.93 -9.27 5.12
C GLN A 4 -3.72 -8.20 6.19
N GLU A 5 -3.74 -8.56 7.47
CA GLU A 5 -3.47 -7.63 8.58
C GLU A 5 -2.04 -7.05 8.49
N LEU A 6 -1.05 -7.89 8.15
CA LEU A 6 0.33 -7.45 7.96
C LEU A 6 0.45 -6.47 6.79
N LEU A 7 -0.20 -6.76 5.66
CA LEU A 7 -0.17 -5.90 4.48
C LEU A 7 -0.82 -4.53 4.75
N ILE A 8 -1.96 -4.51 5.44
CA ILE A 8 -2.61 -3.26 5.87
C ILE A 8 -1.66 -2.46 6.78
N GLY A 9 -0.96 -3.13 7.71
CA GLY A 9 0.05 -2.48 8.54
C GLY A 9 1.17 -1.81 7.73
N TYR A 10 1.68 -2.49 6.70
CA TYR A 10 2.70 -1.91 5.82
C TYR A 10 2.18 -0.73 4.99
N ILE A 11 0.94 -0.81 4.48
CA ILE A 11 0.29 0.29 3.77
C ILE A 11 0.21 1.54 4.65
N GLU A 12 -0.26 1.39 5.90
CA GLU A 12 -0.37 2.51 6.82
C GLU A 12 1.01 3.12 7.16
N ILE A 13 2.00 2.28 7.44
CA ILE A 13 3.38 2.75 7.70
C ILE A 13 3.91 3.56 6.51
N LYS A 14 3.75 3.04 5.28
CA LYS A 14 4.26 3.69 4.08
C LYS A 14 3.51 4.99 3.78
N ARG A 15 2.20 5.02 3.99
CA ARG A 15 1.36 6.22 3.89
C ARG A 15 1.84 7.31 4.85
N TRP A 16 2.13 6.97 6.11
CA TRP A 16 2.68 7.93 7.07
C TRP A 16 4.04 8.47 6.64
N GLN A 17 4.93 7.62 6.13
CA GLN A 17 6.24 8.03 5.61
C GLN A 17 6.11 9.00 4.44
N MET A 18 5.23 8.69 3.47
CA MET A 18 4.95 9.56 2.32
C MET A 18 4.42 10.93 2.75
N VAL A 19 3.42 10.96 3.63
CA VAL A 19 2.82 12.23 4.11
C VAL A 19 3.86 13.05 4.85
N ARG A 20 4.66 12.42 5.72
CA ARG A 20 5.71 13.11 6.46
C ARG A 20 6.78 13.68 5.53
N SER A 21 7.26 12.89 4.57
CA SER A 21 8.23 13.34 3.56
C SER A 21 7.65 14.48 2.72
N ALA A 22 6.37 14.43 2.35
CA ALA A 22 5.73 15.51 1.61
C ALA A 22 5.66 16.82 2.42
N GLN A 23 5.43 16.72 3.73
CA GLN A 23 5.41 17.86 4.64
C GLN A 23 6.81 18.45 4.88
N GLU A 24 7.83 17.60 4.99
CA GLU A 24 9.22 18.00 5.29
C GLU A 24 9.99 18.43 4.03
N ASN A 25 9.85 17.69 2.94
CA ASN A 25 10.69 17.77 1.73
C ASN A 25 9.90 18.19 0.47
N GLY A 26 8.57 18.20 0.53
CA GLY A 26 7.69 18.53 -0.59
C GLY A 26 7.34 17.32 -1.47
N PHE A 27 6.18 17.42 -2.14
CA PHE A 27 5.60 16.33 -2.94
C PHE A 27 6.47 15.86 -4.12
N THR A 28 7.32 16.75 -4.65
CA THR A 28 8.21 16.45 -5.78
C THR A 28 9.60 16.00 -5.34
N SER A 29 9.84 15.85 -4.04
CA SER A 29 11.11 15.31 -3.55
C SER A 29 11.25 13.85 -3.98
N SER A 30 12.48 13.43 -4.30
CA SER A 30 12.75 12.05 -4.69
C SER A 30 12.30 11.05 -3.63
N GLU A 31 12.41 11.42 -2.36
CA GLU A 31 11.99 10.58 -1.24
C GLU A 31 10.46 10.44 -1.18
N THR A 32 9.70 11.54 -1.32
CA THR A 32 8.24 11.46 -1.36
C THR A 32 7.75 10.67 -2.58
N ILE A 33 8.39 10.86 -3.74
CA ILE A 33 8.08 10.10 -4.96
C ILE A 33 8.35 8.61 -4.73
N GLN A 34 9.49 8.25 -4.14
CA GLN A 34 9.81 6.87 -3.81
C GLN A 34 8.76 6.26 -2.87
N TYR A 35 8.38 6.97 -1.81
CA TYR A 35 7.34 6.48 -0.90
C TYR A 35 5.97 6.34 -1.57
N SER A 36 5.62 7.20 -2.53
CA SER A 36 4.38 7.03 -3.31
C SER A 36 4.41 5.78 -4.19
N GLN A 37 5.55 5.46 -4.80
CA GLN A 37 5.71 4.26 -5.64
C GLN A 37 5.61 2.99 -4.80
N GLU A 38 6.31 2.95 -3.66
CA GLU A 38 6.24 1.83 -2.73
C GLU A 38 4.82 1.66 -2.15
N LEU A 39 4.11 2.75 -1.88
CA LEU A 39 2.71 2.70 -1.43
C LEU A 39 1.79 2.14 -2.52
N ASP A 40 1.96 2.57 -3.77
CA ASP A 40 1.18 2.06 -4.90
C ASP A 40 1.40 0.55 -5.12
N GLU A 41 2.63 0.07 -4.98
CA GLU A 41 2.92 -1.38 -5.05
C GLU A 41 2.18 -2.17 -3.96
N LEU A 42 2.20 -1.68 -2.72
CA LEU A 42 1.47 -2.31 -1.62
C LEU A 42 -0.05 -2.33 -1.86
N LEU A 43 -0.60 -1.24 -2.38
CA LEU A 43 -2.02 -1.14 -2.73
C LEU A 43 -2.40 -2.11 -3.87
N ASN A 44 -1.51 -2.29 -4.86
CA ASN A 44 -1.70 -3.25 -5.94
C ASN A 44 -1.70 -4.70 -5.43
N VAL A 45 -0.79 -5.05 -4.51
CA VAL A 45 -0.80 -6.36 -3.86
C VAL A 45 -2.08 -6.58 -3.07
N HIS A 46 -2.53 -5.57 -2.32
CA HIS A 46 -3.76 -5.66 -1.53
C HIS A 46 -4.99 -5.84 -2.42
N ARG A 47 -5.08 -5.09 -3.52
CA ARG A 47 -6.14 -5.24 -4.53
C ARG A 47 -6.15 -6.64 -5.13
N GLY A 48 -4.98 -7.15 -5.55
CA GLY A 48 -4.86 -8.50 -6.10
C GLY A 48 -5.29 -9.59 -5.12
N LEU A 49 -5.01 -9.43 -3.82
CA LEU A 49 -5.47 -10.35 -2.78
C LEU A 49 -7.00 -10.34 -2.63
N ILE A 50 -7.64 -9.16 -2.67
CA ILE A 50 -9.10 -9.04 -2.61
C ILE A 50 -9.75 -9.67 -3.85
N GLU A 51 -9.24 -9.35 -5.04
CA GLU A 51 -9.78 -9.85 -6.32
C GLU A 51 -9.63 -11.39 -6.42
N THR A 52 -8.52 -11.94 -5.92
CA THR A 52 -8.33 -13.40 -5.90
C THR A 52 -9.30 -14.10 -4.94
N GLN A 53 -9.77 -13.42 -3.88
CA GLN A 53 -10.76 -13.97 -2.95
C GLN A 53 -12.19 -13.91 -3.50
N SER A 54 -12.55 -12.91 -4.29
CA SER A 54 -13.88 -12.83 -4.92
C SER A 54 -14.10 -13.91 -5.99
N VAL A 55 -13.05 -14.33 -6.71
CA VAL A 55 -13.16 -15.37 -7.76
C VAL A 55 -13.32 -16.76 -7.15
N LYS A 56 -12.70 -17.04 -5.99
CA LYS A 56 -12.84 -18.34 -5.32
C LYS A 56 -14.25 -18.59 -4.77
N HIS A 57 -14.95 -17.56 -4.30
CA HIS A 57 -16.33 -17.70 -3.79
C HIS A 57 -17.42 -17.76 -4.87
N ALA A 58 -17.13 -17.36 -6.11
CA ALA A 58 -18.08 -17.43 -7.22
C ALA A 58 -18.11 -18.79 -7.94
N SER A 59 -17.25 -19.73 -7.51
CA SER A 59 -17.05 -21.04 -8.17
C SER A 59 -17.50 -22.23 -7.31
N GLU A 60 -18.22 -21.99 -6.20
CA GLU A 60 -18.80 -23.01 -5.31
C GLU A 60 -20.32 -23.07 -5.41
#